data_AF-A0A0E2ZHQ4-F1
#
_entry.id   AF-A0A0E2ZHQ4-F1
#
_cell.length_a   1.000
_cell.length_b   1.000
_cell.length_c   1.000
_cell.angle_alpha   90.00
_cell.angle_beta   90.00
_cell.angle_gamma   90.00
#
_symmetry.space_group_name_H-M   'P 1'
#
loop_
_entity.id
_entity.type
_entity.pdbx_description
1 polymer ?
#
loop_
_entity_poly.entity_id
_entity_poly.type
_entity_poly.pdbx_seq_one_letter_code
_entity_poly.pdbx_strand_id
1 'polypeptide(L)'
;DELGYRGRLELMTPIINRSHDIDTIIRSILGANWNKLDGEQQQKITETFRKLSIATYAERFDRYEGERFEVIERRSLPRDQILVRSKLIPADGNPINFDYVLHQSK
;
A
#
# COMPACT_ATOMS: atom_id res chain seq x y z
N ASP A 1 -8.88 18.63 -13.34
CA ASP A 1 -8.69 17.25 -12.85
C ASP A 1 -9.41 16.25 -13.73
N GLU A 2 -8.66 15.46 -14.50
CA GLU A 2 -9.21 14.69 -15.64
C GLU A 2 -10.01 13.42 -15.29
N LEU A 3 -9.85 12.83 -14.10
CA LEU A 3 -10.47 11.52 -13.77
C LEU A 3 -11.58 11.55 -12.71
N GLY A 4 -11.63 12.59 -11.86
CA GLY A 4 -12.50 12.62 -10.67
C GLY A 4 -12.25 11.46 -9.68
N TYR A 5 -12.94 11.45 -8.54
CA TYR A 5 -12.71 10.41 -7.51
C TYR A 5 -12.98 8.99 -8.01
N ARG A 6 -14.07 8.79 -8.77
CA ARG A 6 -14.43 7.48 -9.32
C ARG A 6 -13.39 6.97 -10.31
N GLY A 7 -12.93 7.80 -11.23
CA GLY A 7 -11.87 7.39 -12.17
C GLY A 7 -10.56 7.06 -11.45
N ARG A 8 -10.22 7.79 -10.38
CA ARG A 8 -9.08 7.45 -9.53
C ARG A 8 -9.26 6.14 -8.78
N LEU A 9 -10.45 5.83 -8.25
CA LEU A 9 -10.74 4.52 -7.67
C LEU A 9 -10.51 3.38 -8.68
N GLU A 10 -11.05 3.54 -9.89
CA GLU A 10 -10.92 2.56 -10.97
C GLU A 10 -9.44 2.36 -11.37
N LEU A 11 -8.66 3.45 -11.44
CA LEU A 11 -7.22 3.42 -11.71
C LEU A 11 -6.40 2.75 -10.58
N MET A 12 -6.69 3.10 -9.32
CA MET A 12 -5.92 2.64 -8.16
C MET A 12 -6.19 1.18 -7.80
N THR A 13 -7.40 0.68 -8.06
CA THR A 13 -7.81 -0.69 -7.72
C THR A 13 -6.82 -1.76 -8.21
N PRO A 14 -6.49 -1.88 -9.51
CA PRO A 14 -5.56 -2.89 -9.99
C PRO A 14 -4.11 -2.66 -9.52
N ILE A 15 -3.71 -1.41 -9.27
CA ILE A 15 -2.37 -1.05 -8.81
C ILE A 15 -2.16 -1.52 -7.37
N ILE A 16 -3.08 -1.18 -6.47
CA ILE A 16 -3.02 -1.58 -5.06
C ILE A 16 -3.13 -3.10 -4.94
N ASN A 17 -4.05 -3.74 -5.67
CA ASN A 17 -4.20 -5.19 -5.64
C ASN A 17 -2.95 -5.96 -6.09
N ARG A 18 -2.10 -5.37 -6.94
CA ARG A 18 -0.85 -6.01 -7.40
C ARG A 18 0.34 -5.70 -6.49
N SER A 19 0.40 -4.48 -5.96
CA SER A 19 1.58 -3.98 -5.24
C SER A 19 1.55 -4.26 -3.74
N HIS A 20 0.38 -4.48 -3.16
CA HIS A 20 0.22 -4.71 -1.72
C HIS A 20 -0.35 -6.10 -1.46
N ASP A 21 0.39 -6.95 -0.73
CA ASP A 21 -0.14 -8.20 -0.19
C ASP A 21 -1.05 -7.89 1.01
N ILE A 22 -2.27 -7.45 0.69
CA ILE A 22 -3.29 -7.08 1.68
C ILE A 22 -3.58 -8.22 2.66
N ASP A 23 -3.57 -9.46 2.17
CA ASP A 23 -3.85 -10.64 2.98
C ASP A 23 -2.75 -10.84 4.04
N THR A 24 -1.48 -10.65 3.67
CA THR A 24 -0.35 -10.71 4.62
C THR A 24 -0.32 -9.49 5.54
N ILE A 25 -0.65 -8.31 5.04
CA ILE A 25 -0.73 -7.08 5.84
C ILE A 25 -1.78 -7.23 6.94
N ILE A 26 -3.00 -7.65 6.62
CA ILE A 26 -4.08 -7.74 7.61
C ILE A 26 -3.80 -8.82 8.66
N ARG A 27 -3.23 -9.96 8.25
CA ARG A 27 -2.75 -11.00 9.18
C ARG A 27 -1.67 -10.45 10.13
N SER A 28 -0.77 -9.63 9.61
CA SER A 28 0.30 -9.00 10.40
C SER A 28 -0.25 -7.97 11.39
N ILE A 29 -1.25 -7.16 10.99
CA ILE A 29 -1.92 -6.17 11.86
C ILE A 29 -2.65 -6.87 13.01
N LEU A 30 -3.39 -7.95 12.72
CA LEU A 30 -4.21 -8.64 13.73
C LEU A 30 -3.41 -9.61 14.61
N GLY A 31 -2.26 -10.09 14.12
CA GLY A 31 -1.40 -11.03 14.82
C GLY A 31 -2.17 -12.26 15.30
N ALA A 32 -2.00 -12.63 16.58
CA ALA A 32 -2.66 -13.79 17.17
C ALA A 32 -4.20 -13.72 17.15
N ASN A 33 -4.79 -12.52 17.05
CA ASN A 33 -6.24 -12.38 16.99
C ASN A 33 -6.84 -12.84 15.65
N TRP A 34 -6.02 -12.94 14.58
CA TRP A 34 -6.47 -13.51 13.31
C TRP A 34 -7.06 -14.92 13.50
N ASN A 35 -6.40 -15.74 14.32
CA ASN A 35 -6.80 -17.12 14.56
C ASN A 35 -8.08 -17.27 15.41
N LYS A 36 -8.59 -16.17 15.98
CA LYS A 36 -9.87 -16.14 16.70
C LYS A 36 -11.05 -15.85 15.77
N LEU A 37 -10.78 -15.39 14.56
CA LEU A 37 -11.80 -15.08 13.57
C LEU A 37 -12.17 -16.34 12.79
N ASP A 38 -13.46 -16.53 12.54
CA ASP A 38 -13.92 -17.53 11.57
C ASP A 38 -13.61 -17.10 10.12
N GLY A 39 -13.85 -18.00 9.17
CA GLY A 39 -13.54 -17.74 7.76
C GLY A 39 -14.31 -16.56 7.16
N GLU A 40 -15.56 -16.34 7.57
CA GLU A 40 -16.37 -15.23 7.08
C GLU A 40 -15.82 -13.90 7.62
N GLN A 41 -15.47 -13.86 8.90
CA GLN A 41 -14.88 -12.69 9.54
C GLN A 41 -13.52 -12.35 8.93
N GLN A 42 -12.67 -13.35 8.68
CA GLN A 42 -11.39 -13.19 8.00
C GLN A 42 -11.55 -12.61 6.59
N GLN A 43 -12.51 -13.12 5.81
CA GLN A 43 -12.79 -12.60 4.47
C GLN A 43 -13.31 -11.16 4.54
N LYS A 44 -14.26 -10.89 5.43
CA LYS A 44 -14.91 -9.58 5.56
C LYS A 44 -13.92 -8.49 5.98
N ILE A 45 -13.04 -8.76 6.94
CA ILE A 45 -12.04 -7.78 7.39
C ILE A 45 -10.99 -7.52 6.30
N THR A 46 -10.56 -8.57 5.58
CA THR A 46 -9.60 -8.45 4.48
C THR A 46 -10.16 -7.60 3.35
N GLU A 47 -11.41 -7.87 2.93
CA GLU A 47 -12.06 -7.12 1.85
C GLU A 47 -12.35 -5.68 2.26
N THR A 48 -12.76 -5.44 3.51
CA THR A 48 -13.00 -4.09 4.02
C THR A 48 -11.69 -3.30 4.04
N PHE A 49 -10.59 -3.91 4.50
CA PHE A 49 -9.29 -3.26 4.53
C PHE A 49 -8.75 -2.99 3.12
N ARG A 50 -8.97 -3.90 2.16
CA ARG A 50 -8.65 -3.70 0.74
C ARG A 50 -9.36 -2.47 0.17
N LYS A 51 -10.68 -2.37 0.36
CA LYS A 51 -11.48 -1.22 -0.08
C LYS A 51 -11.03 0.08 0.57
N LEU A 52 -10.78 0.07 1.88
CA LEU A 52 -10.28 1.24 2.60
C LEU A 52 -8.93 1.71 2.06
N SER A 53 -8.01 0.79 1.80
CA SER A 53 -6.69 1.08 1.25
C SER A 53 -6.82 1.75 -0.12
N ILE A 54 -7.59 1.15 -1.04
CA ILE A 54 -7.84 1.72 -2.38
C ILE A 54 -8.46 3.12 -2.29
N ALA A 55 -9.47 3.30 -1.44
CA ALA A 55 -10.13 4.59 -1.24
C ALA A 55 -9.16 5.66 -0.71
N THR A 56 -8.30 5.29 0.25
CA THR A 56 -7.30 6.19 0.84
C THR A 56 -6.28 6.63 -0.21
N TYR A 57 -5.81 5.73 -1.07
CA TYR A 57 -4.90 6.09 -2.15
C TYR A 57 -5.59 6.96 -3.22
N ALA A 58 -6.82 6.64 -3.61
CA ALA A 58 -7.59 7.44 -4.58
C ALA A 58 -7.93 8.85 -4.06
N GLU A 59 -8.06 9.01 -2.73
CA GLU A 59 -8.22 10.31 -2.07
C GLU A 59 -6.90 11.09 -2.04
N ARG A 60 -5.79 10.45 -1.67
CA ARG A 60 -4.50 11.12 -1.45
C ARG A 60 -3.71 11.42 -2.73
N PHE A 61 -3.88 10.62 -3.77
CA PHE A 61 -3.23 10.82 -5.07
C PHE A 61 -4.22 11.47 -6.05
N ASP A 62 -4.74 12.63 -5.67
CA ASP A 62 -5.73 13.38 -6.46
C ASP A 62 -5.11 14.34 -7.47
N ARG A 63 -3.84 14.73 -7.25
CA ARG A 63 -3.07 15.66 -8.06
C ARG A 63 -1.62 15.22 -8.25
N TYR A 64 -1.01 15.76 -9.30
CA TYR A 64 0.40 15.63 -9.61
C TYR A 64 0.92 17.02 -9.96
N GLU A 65 1.84 17.54 -9.16
CA GLU A 65 2.39 18.90 -9.27
C GLU A 65 3.90 18.89 -9.60
N GLY A 66 4.41 17.74 -10.07
CA GLY A 66 5.82 17.57 -10.45
C GLY A 66 6.65 16.82 -9.42
N GLU A 67 6.00 16.11 -8.50
CA GLU A 67 6.67 15.31 -7.47
C GLU A 67 7.52 14.21 -8.11
N ARG A 68 8.64 13.87 -7.46
CA ARG A 68 9.59 12.85 -7.93
C ARG A 68 9.73 11.76 -6.89
N PHE A 69 9.77 10.51 -7.35
CA PHE A 69 9.99 9.36 -6.49
C PHE A 69 11.41 8.82 -6.67
N GLU A 70 12.17 8.74 -5.58
CA GLU A 70 13.57 8.30 -5.59
C GLU A 70 13.78 7.10 -4.68
N VAL A 71 14.42 6.05 -5.17
CA VAL A 71 14.87 4.91 -4.34
C VAL A 71 16.26 5.24 -3.79
N ILE A 72 16.37 5.27 -2.46
CA ILE A 72 17.58 5.67 -1.74
C ILE A 72 18.46 4.46 -1.44
N GLU A 73 17.85 3.37 -0.98
CA GLU A 73 18.58 2.18 -0.55
C GLU A 73 17.74 0.93 -0.78
N ARG A 74 18.41 -0.18 -1.12
CA ARG A 74 17.84 -1.53 -1.08
C ARG A 74 18.72 -2.39 -0.18
N ARG A 75 18.12 -3.06 0.79
CA ARG A 75 18.83 -3.90 1.77
C ARG A 75 18.06 -5.18 2.05
N SER A 76 18.74 -6.31 2.00
CA SER A 76 18.16 -7.59 2.38
C SER A 76 17.81 -7.61 3.87
N LEU A 77 16.68 -8.23 4.19
CA LEU A 77 16.18 -8.50 5.54
C LEU A 77 16.06 -10.02 5.75
N PRO A 78 15.95 -10.49 7.00
CA PRO A 78 15.64 -11.90 7.27
C PRO A 78 14.34 -12.35 6.58
N ARG A 79 14.19 -13.67 6.40
CA ARG A 79 13.00 -14.30 5.77
C ARG A 79 12.79 -13.90 4.31
N ASP A 80 13.89 -13.76 3.56
CA ASP A 80 13.90 -13.43 2.13
C ASP A 80 13.13 -12.14 1.79
N GLN A 81 13.16 -11.19 2.73
CA GLN A 81 12.57 -9.87 2.57
C GLN A 81 13.60 -8.85 2.08
N ILE A 82 13.11 -7.76 1.49
CA ILE A 82 13.94 -6.64 1.03
C ILE A 82 13.33 -5.34 1.57
N LEU A 83 14.14 -4.55 2.29
CA LEU A 83 13.83 -3.16 2.58
C LEU A 83 14.18 -2.30 1.37
N VAL A 84 13.22 -1.54 0.87
CA VAL A 84 13.44 -0.50 -0.14
C VAL A 84 13.10 0.84 0.47
N ARG A 85 14.12 1.64 0.83
CA ARG A 85 13.93 3.01 1.29
C ARG A 85 13.78 3.92 0.09
N SER A 86 12.72 4.73 0.09
CA SER A 86 12.39 5.66 -0.98
C SER A 86 11.97 7.01 -0.42
N LYS A 87 11.98 8.03 -1.27
CA LYS A 87 11.47 9.37 -0.95
C LYS A 87 10.54 9.85 -2.05
N LEU A 88 9.44 10.46 -1.66
CA LEU A 88 8.67 11.34 -2.53
C LEU A 88 9.14 12.77 -2.28
N ILE A 89 9.71 13.39 -3.29
CA ILE A 89 10.19 14.77 -3.28
C ILE A 89 9.10 15.61 -3.94
N PRO A 90 8.34 16.40 -3.18
CA PRO A 90 7.33 17.29 -3.77
C PRO A 90 7.99 18.46 -4.52
N ALA A 91 7.24 19.14 -5.38
CA ALA A 91 7.71 20.35 -6.05
C ALA A 91 7.97 21.50 -5.06
N ASP A 92 7.21 21.55 -3.96
CA ASP A 92 7.39 22.44 -2.83
C ASP A 92 7.19 21.68 -1.51
N GLY A 93 7.93 22.05 -0.47
CA GLY A 93 7.90 21.42 0.85
C GLY A 93 8.97 20.35 1.09
N ASN A 94 8.78 19.59 2.18
CA ASN A 94 9.77 18.62 2.65
C ASN A 94 9.60 17.24 2.01
N PRO A 95 10.70 16.51 1.69
CA PRO A 95 10.63 15.14 1.23
C PRO A 95 9.91 14.22 2.22
N ILE A 96 9.09 13.31 1.70
CA ILE A 96 8.36 12.30 2.47
C ILE A 96 9.09 10.97 2.33
N ASN A 97 9.46 10.35 3.45
CA ASN A 97 10.16 9.07 3.46
C ASN A 97 9.18 7.89 3.39
N PHE A 98 9.53 6.88 2.61
CA PHE A 98 8.80 5.62 2.50
C PHE A 98 9.75 4.44 2.67
N ASP A 99 9.47 3.57 3.65
CA ASP A 99 10.21 2.34 3.88
C ASP A 99 9.33 1.15 3.51
N TYR A 100 9.56 0.56 2.33
CA TYR A 100 8.82 -0.62 1.89
C TYR A 100 9.53 -1.89 2.31
N VAL A 101 8.82 -2.77 3.03
CA VAL A 101 9.25 -4.15 3.25
C VAL A 101 8.58 -5.00 2.18
N LEU A 102 9.37 -5.44 1.21
CA LEU A 102 8.92 -6.29 0.12
C LEU A 102 9.25 -7.74 0.42
N HIS A 103 8.38 -8.64 -0.02
CA HIS A 103 8.65 -10.06 -0.07
C HIS A 103 8.26 -10.58 -1.45
N GLN A 104 8.87 -11.69 -1.86
CA GLN A 104 8.43 -12.36 -3.08
C GLN A 104 7.08 -13.03 -2.81
N SER A 105 6.05 -12.65 -3.56
CA SER A 105 4.81 -13.42 -3.62
C SER A 105 5.12 -14.76 -4.28
N LYS A 106 4.71 -15.86 -3.66
CA LYS A 106 4.80 -17.20 -4.26
C LYS A 106 3.81 -17.36 -5.40
#